data_AF-A0A2I1EUE1-F1
#
_entry.id   AF-A0A2I1EUE1-F1
#
_cell.length_a   1.000
_cell.length_b   1.000
_cell.length_c   1.000
_cell.angle_alpha   90.00
_cell.angle_beta   90.00
_cell.angle_gamma   90.00
#
_symmetry.space_group_name_H-M   'P 1'
#
loop_
_entity.id
_entity.type
_entity.pdbx_description
1 polymer ?
#
loop_
_entity_poly.entity_id
_entity_poly.type
_entity_poly.pdbx_seq_one_letter_code
_entity_poly.pdbx_strand_id
1 'polypeptide(L)'
;MSFEVIGEEATERVDFAIKKIMDSLNEELVCITEGKQNQEVLGIMQNVMQLESSYHTNKRKRKASEAFDDDFNYLYGIVTTATDWYLIMYTPERIYCTKADYHIDLTEDILDDDAKLCQGAK
;
A
#
# COMPACT_ATOMS: atom_id res chain seq x y z
N MET A 1 -7.37 13.21 -12.57
CA MET A 1 -6.70 12.61 -11.41
C MET A 1 -7.58 11.51 -10.86
N SER A 2 -7.06 10.29 -10.78
CA SER A 2 -7.72 9.10 -10.22
C SER A 2 -6.73 8.29 -9.39
N PHE A 3 -7.21 7.27 -8.69
CA PHE A 3 -6.38 6.30 -7.99
C PHE A 3 -6.59 4.91 -8.57
N GLU A 4 -5.55 4.10 -8.53
CA GLU A 4 -5.56 2.72 -9.00
C GLU A 4 -4.93 1.82 -7.94
N VAL A 5 -5.52 0.65 -7.72
CA VAL A 5 -4.95 -0.42 -6.91
C VAL A 5 -4.26 -1.40 -7.85
N ILE A 6 -2.99 -1.66 -7.60
CA ILE A 6 -2.17 -2.61 -8.36
C ILE A 6 -1.62 -3.68 -7.42
N GLY A 7 -1.51 -4.92 -7.88
CA GLY A 7 -1.02 -6.02 -7.05
C GLY A 7 -1.65 -7.34 -7.45
N GLU A 8 -1.02 -8.43 -7.06
CA GLU A 8 -1.49 -9.78 -7.30
C GLU A 8 -1.19 -10.59 -6.02
N GLU A 9 -2.19 -11.34 -5.56
CA GLU A 9 -2.27 -12.02 -4.24
C GLU A 9 -1.12 -13.03 -3.95
N ALA A 10 -0.17 -13.19 -4.89
CA ALA A 10 0.87 -14.21 -4.85
C ALA A 10 2.27 -13.74 -5.35
N THR A 11 2.53 -12.43 -5.46
CA THR A 11 3.87 -11.95 -5.86
C THR A 11 4.63 -11.37 -4.67
N GLU A 12 5.73 -12.04 -4.30
CA GLU A 12 6.53 -11.94 -3.06
C GLU A 12 7.13 -10.56 -2.68
N ARG A 13 6.67 -9.45 -3.26
CA ARG A 13 7.19 -8.11 -2.96
C ARG A 13 6.19 -7.15 -2.34
N VAL A 14 4.93 -7.16 -2.74
CA VAL A 14 3.88 -6.26 -2.21
C VAL A 14 2.54 -6.92 -2.51
N ASP A 15 1.63 -6.99 -1.52
CA ASP A 15 0.32 -7.57 -1.78
C ASP A 15 -0.48 -6.66 -2.70
N PHE A 16 -0.62 -5.39 -2.31
CA PHE A 16 -1.20 -4.34 -3.14
C PHE A 16 -0.50 -3.00 -2.93
N ALA A 17 -0.53 -2.17 -3.96
CA ALA A 17 -0.04 -0.82 -3.95
C ALA A 17 -1.12 0.11 -4.51
N ILE A 18 -1.25 1.29 -3.93
CA ILE A 18 -2.17 2.31 -4.44
C ILE A 18 -1.34 3.36 -5.14
N LYS A 19 -1.72 3.69 -6.37
CA LYS A 19 -1.09 4.74 -7.16
C LYS A 19 -2.07 5.87 -7.44
N LYS A 20 -1.55 7.10 -7.45
CA LYS A 20 -2.20 8.28 -7.97
C LYS A 20 -1.86 8.41 -9.45
N ILE A 21 -2.88 8.41 -10.30
CA ILE A 21 -2.77 8.62 -11.75
C ILE A 21 -3.11 10.08 -12.05
N MET A 22 -2.14 10.83 -12.58
CA MET A 22 -2.33 12.23 -12.98
C MET A 22 -2.74 12.32 -14.44
N ASP A 23 -2.04 11.60 -15.31
CA ASP A 23 -2.31 11.46 -16.73
C ASP A 23 -1.81 10.10 -17.24
N SER A 24 -1.82 9.88 -18.56
CA SER A 24 -1.44 8.60 -19.18
C SER A 24 0.03 8.21 -19.03
N LEU A 25 0.91 9.14 -18.65
CA LEU A 25 2.36 8.94 -18.53
C LEU A 25 2.86 9.15 -17.10
N ASN A 26 2.08 9.82 -16.24
CA ASN A 26 2.47 10.22 -14.90
C ASN A 26 1.64 9.53 -13.82
N GLU A 27 2.33 8.72 -13.03
CA GLU A 27 1.80 8.01 -11.88
C GLU A 27 2.78 8.05 -10.70
N GLU A 28 2.22 8.09 -9.50
CA GLU A 28 2.95 8.06 -8.23
C GLU A 28 2.41 7.01 -7.30
N LEU A 29 3.31 6.28 -6.64
CA LEU A 29 2.92 5.45 -5.51
C LEU A 29 2.38 6.35 -4.39
N VAL A 30 1.31 5.93 -3.74
CA VAL A 30 0.71 6.60 -2.59
C VAL A 30 0.71 5.68 -1.38
N CYS A 31 0.44 4.39 -1.58
CA CYS A 31 0.35 3.43 -0.49
C CYS A 31 0.96 2.08 -0.87
N ILE A 32 1.56 1.39 0.10
CA ILE A 32 1.93 -0.02 0.02
C ILE A 32 1.15 -0.79 1.08
N THR A 33 0.59 -1.94 0.73
CA THR A 33 -0.11 -2.82 1.65
C THR A 33 0.66 -4.13 1.85
N GLU A 34 0.59 -4.67 3.05
CA GLU A 34 1.23 -5.94 3.40
C GLU A 34 0.39 -6.73 4.41
N GLY A 35 -0.01 -7.92 4.02
CA GLY A 35 -0.72 -8.91 4.80
C GLY A 35 0.27 -9.84 5.47
N LYS A 36 0.27 -9.88 6.81
CA LYS A 36 1.19 -10.73 7.58
C LYS A 36 0.48 -11.32 8.78
N GLN A 37 0.12 -12.59 8.71
CA GLN A 37 -0.43 -13.29 9.86
C GLN A 37 0.70 -13.67 10.86
N ASN A 38 0.54 -13.29 12.13
CA ASN A 38 1.49 -13.56 13.22
C ASN A 38 2.92 -12.99 13.02
N GLN A 39 3.08 -12.04 12.09
CA GLN A 39 4.36 -11.42 11.74
C GLN A 39 4.21 -9.91 11.48
N GLU A 40 3.32 -9.26 12.21
CA GLU A 40 2.97 -7.85 12.05
C GLU A 40 4.17 -6.92 12.14
N VAL A 41 5.11 -7.16 13.07
CA VAL A 41 6.33 -6.35 13.21
C VAL A 41 7.23 -6.49 11.98
N LEU A 42 7.35 -7.70 11.44
CA LEU A 42 8.11 -7.94 10.21
C LEU A 42 7.44 -7.25 9.02
N GLY A 43 6.12 -7.32 8.93
CA GLY A 43 5.34 -6.60 7.92
C GLY A 43 5.54 -5.10 7.99
N ILE A 44 5.52 -4.51 9.20
CA ILE A 44 5.78 -3.07 9.38
C ILE A 44 7.20 -2.71 8.90
N MET A 45 8.21 -3.51 9.26
CA MET A 45 9.58 -3.27 8.81
C MET A 45 9.72 -3.36 7.29
N GLN A 46 9.13 -4.39 6.68
CA GLN A 46 9.14 -4.60 5.23
C GLN A 46 8.45 -3.44 4.50
N ASN A 47 7.25 -3.08 4.93
CA ASN A 47 6.47 -1.98 4.38
C ASN A 47 7.25 -0.66 4.45
N VAL A 48 7.83 -0.31 5.60
CA VAL A 48 8.65 0.91 5.77
C VAL A 48 9.85 0.95 4.81
N MET A 49 10.60 -0.15 4.69
CA MET A 49 11.76 -0.20 3.77
C MET A 49 11.35 0.04 2.31
N GLN A 50 10.18 -0.47 1.92
CA GLN A 50 9.67 -0.28 0.57
C GLN A 50 9.16 1.16 0.35
N LEU A 51 8.54 1.77 1.36
CA LEU A 51 8.13 3.18 1.30
C LEU A 51 9.33 4.11 1.15
N GLU A 52 10.42 3.87 1.88
CA GLU A 52 11.65 4.66 1.74
C GLU A 52 12.21 4.62 0.31
N SER A 53 12.35 3.41 -0.26
CA SER A 53 12.80 3.25 -1.66
C SER A 53 11.85 3.92 -2.66
N SER A 54 10.56 3.79 -2.43
CA SER A 54 9.53 4.35 -3.30
C SER A 54 9.45 5.87 -3.23
N TYR A 55 9.68 6.46 -2.05
CA TYR A 55 9.73 7.91 -1.88
C TYR A 55 10.79 8.53 -2.79
N HIS A 56 11.99 7.94 -2.82
CA HIS A 56 13.05 8.40 -3.71
C HIS A 56 12.70 8.24 -5.19
N THR A 57 12.00 7.16 -5.55
CA THR A 57 11.53 6.92 -6.93
C THR A 57 10.50 7.96 -7.35
N ASN A 58 9.48 8.22 -6.52
CA ASN A 58 8.49 9.26 -6.76
C ASN A 58 9.15 10.63 -6.88
N LYS A 59 10.03 11.00 -5.94
CA LYS A 59 10.75 12.28 -5.97
C LYS A 59 11.55 12.49 -7.26
N ARG A 60 12.12 11.41 -7.83
CA ARG A 60 12.81 11.47 -9.13
C ARG A 60 11.82 11.69 -10.28
N LYS A 61 10.67 11.01 -10.28
CA LYS A 61 9.60 11.20 -11.29
C LYS A 61 9.08 12.65 -11.26
N ARG A 62 8.82 13.21 -10.08
CA ARG A 62 8.41 14.61 -9.90
C ARG A 62 9.38 15.59 -10.51
N LYS A 63 10.67 15.46 -10.19
CA LYS A 63 11.70 16.34 -10.75
C LYS A 63 11.82 16.29 -12.27
N ALA A 64 11.38 15.19 -12.89
CA ALA A 64 11.43 15.02 -14.33
C ALA A 64 10.19 15.58 -15.06
N SER A 65 9.14 15.98 -14.34
CA SER A 65 7.85 16.32 -14.95
C SER A 65 7.20 17.53 -14.26
N GLU A 66 6.75 18.48 -15.07
CA GLU A 66 6.07 19.69 -14.61
C GLU A 66 4.62 19.43 -14.16
N ALA A 67 4.10 18.22 -14.37
CA ALA A 67 2.72 17.84 -14.06
C ALA A 67 2.49 17.54 -12.56
N PHE A 68 3.55 17.51 -11.76
CA PHE A 68 3.50 17.17 -10.34
C PHE A 68 3.47 18.41 -9.45
N ASP A 69 2.51 18.41 -8.52
CA ASP A 69 2.48 19.36 -7.41
C ASP A 69 3.35 18.84 -6.25
N ASP A 70 4.30 19.64 -5.77
CA ASP A 70 5.34 19.21 -4.80
C ASP A 70 4.83 19.18 -3.34
N ASP A 71 3.54 19.43 -3.12
CA ASP A 71 2.96 19.54 -1.78
C ASP A 71 2.87 18.20 -1.01
N PHE A 72 2.94 17.04 -1.70
CA PHE A 72 2.77 15.72 -1.07
C PHE A 72 4.09 14.98 -0.78
N ASN A 73 4.76 15.31 0.33
CA ASN A 73 6.06 14.73 0.71
C ASN A 73 5.99 13.49 1.62
N TYR A 74 4.91 12.72 1.56
CA TYR A 74 4.70 11.51 2.37
C TYR A 74 4.10 10.36 1.57
N LEU A 75 4.29 9.14 2.08
CA LEU A 75 3.67 7.91 1.58
C LEU A 75 2.94 7.20 2.72
N TYR A 76 1.93 6.41 2.37
CA TYR A 76 1.17 5.61 3.33
C TYR A 76 1.58 4.14 3.28
N GLY A 77 1.45 3.46 4.41
CA GLY A 77 1.59 2.03 4.53
C GLY A 77 0.39 1.45 5.25
N ILE A 78 -0.02 0.24 4.84
CA ILE A 78 -1.02 -0.54 5.54
C ILE A 78 -0.42 -1.91 5.81
N VAL A 79 -0.37 -2.31 7.07
CA VAL A 79 -0.05 -3.69 7.43
C VAL A 79 -1.26 -4.30 8.12
N THR A 80 -1.68 -5.49 7.71
CA THR A 80 -2.89 -6.12 8.23
C THR A 80 -2.70 -7.60 8.54
N THR A 81 -3.36 -8.06 9.58
CA THR A 81 -3.54 -9.49 9.87
C THR A 81 -4.95 -9.97 9.50
N ALA A 82 -5.68 -9.19 8.71
CA ALA A 82 -7.13 -9.20 8.50
C ALA A 82 -7.96 -8.75 9.74
N THR A 83 -7.46 -9.00 10.95
CA THR A 83 -8.12 -8.57 12.21
C THR A 83 -7.56 -7.28 12.79
N ASP A 84 -6.25 -7.11 12.76
CA ASP A 84 -5.57 -5.91 13.22
C ASP A 84 -5.07 -5.10 12.01
N TRP A 85 -5.24 -3.78 12.06
CA TRP A 85 -4.78 -2.87 11.02
C TRP A 85 -3.77 -1.86 11.57
N TYR A 86 -2.61 -1.78 10.93
CA TYR A 86 -1.54 -0.85 11.23
C TYR A 86 -1.44 0.16 10.09
N LEU A 87 -1.76 1.42 10.39
CA LEU A 87 -1.70 2.52 9.45
C LEU A 87 -0.38 3.28 9.65
N ILE A 88 0.41 3.35 8.58
CA ILE A 88 1.73 3.95 8.56
C ILE A 88 1.69 5.21 7.69
N MET A 89 2.32 6.28 8.16
CA MET A 89 2.65 7.45 7.35
C MET A 89 4.17 7.62 7.39
N TYR A 90 4.80 7.49 6.23
CA TYR A 90 6.23 7.65 6.02
C TYR A 90 6.53 9.05 5.48
N THR A 91 7.46 9.73 6.16
CA THR A 91 8.20 10.89 5.65
C THR A 91 9.69 10.59 5.76
N PRO A 92 10.56 11.25 4.98
CA PRO A 92 12.02 11.09 5.12
C PRO A 92 12.54 11.38 6.53
N GLU A 93 11.85 12.24 7.28
CA GLU A 93 12.27 12.65 8.63
C GLU A 93 11.68 11.77 9.72
N ARG A 94 10.47 11.23 9.53
CA ARG A 94 9.70 10.54 10.56
C ARG A 94 8.78 9.47 10.00
N ILE A 95 8.58 8.44 10.82
CA ILE A 95 7.59 7.39 10.60
C ILE A 95 6.53 7.52 11.69
N TYR A 96 5.28 7.65 11.28
CA TYR A 96 4.13 7.57 12.17
C TYR A 96 3.46 6.22 11.95
N CYS A 97 3.11 5.53 13.03
CA CYS A 97 2.39 4.27 12.99
C CYS A 97 1.28 4.29 14.03
N THR A 98 0.07 3.95 13.62
CA THR A 98 -1.09 3.81 14.52
C THR A 98 -1.74 2.47 14.26
N LYS A 99 -1.93 1.69 15.33
CA LYS A 99 -2.82 0.53 15.31
C LYS A 99 -4.25 1.04 15.44
N ALA A 100 -5.13 0.59 14.56
CA ALA A 100 -6.54 0.96 14.58
C ALA A 100 -7.41 -0.28 14.66
N ASP A 101 -8.42 -0.22 15.53
CA ASP A 101 -9.44 -1.27 15.67
C ASP A 101 -10.54 -1.06 14.63
N TYR A 102 -10.17 -1.18 13.35
CA TYR A 102 -11.16 -1.22 12.27
C TYR A 102 -11.66 -2.65 12.09
N HIS A 103 -12.94 -2.86 12.37
CA HIS A 103 -13.64 -4.07 11.97
C HIS A 103 -14.25 -3.83 10.60
N ILE A 104 -13.60 -4.38 9.57
CA ILE A 104 -14.18 -4.49 8.23
C ILE A 104 -14.91 -5.83 8.22
N ASP A 105 -16.24 -5.79 8.33
CA ASP A 105 -17.06 -6.99 8.24
C ASP A 105 -16.98 -7.52 6.81
N LEU A 106 -16.34 -8.67 6.64
CA LEU A 106 -16.31 -9.40 5.37
C LEU A 106 -17.53 -10.32 5.37
N THR A 107 -18.57 -9.93 4.65
CA THR A 107 -19.75 -10.76 4.41
C THR A 107 -19.63 -11.43 3.04
N GLU A 108 -20.15 -12.67 2.91
CA GLU A 108 -20.01 -13.48 1.69
C GLU A 108 -20.59 -12.78 0.44
N ASP A 109 -21.57 -11.90 0.61
CA ASP A 109 -22.19 -11.12 -0.46
C ASP A 109 -21.31 -9.99 -1.02
N ILE A 110 -20.19 -9.66 -0.36
CA ILE A 110 -19.21 -8.67 -0.87
C ILE A 110 -18.27 -9.30 -1.91
N LEU A 111 -18.14 -10.63 -1.92
CA LEU A 111 -17.27 -11.35 -2.84
C LEU A 111 -18.03 -11.71 -4.12
N ASP A 112 -17.73 -11.01 -5.22
CA ASP A 112 -18.36 -11.29 -6.53
C ASP A 112 -18.01 -12.69 -7.08
N ASP A 113 -16.83 -13.23 -6.75
CA ASP A 113 -16.34 -14.57 -7.14
C ASP A 113 -15.20 -15.01 -6.20
N ASP A 114 -15.51 -15.85 -5.21
CA ASP A 114 -14.55 -16.39 -4.23
C ASP A 114 -13.74 -17.59 -4.77
N ALA A 115 -14.12 -18.15 -5.92
CA ALA A 115 -13.51 -19.34 -6.47
C ALA A 115 -12.02 -19.15 -6.81
N LYS A 116 -11.61 -17.90 -7.09
CA LYS A 116 -10.19 -17.55 -7.30
C LYS A 116 -9.42 -17.40 -6.00
N LEU A 117 -10.04 -16.87 -4.95
CA LEU A 117 -9.43 -16.69 -3.62
C LEU A 117 -9.12 -18.05 -2.96
N CYS A 118 -9.94 -19.07 -3.25
CA CYS A 118 -9.74 -20.43 -2.72
C CYS A 118 -8.70 -21.27 -3.50
N GLN A 119 -8.10 -20.77 -4.58
CA GLN A 119 -7.09 -21.53 -5.35
C GLN A 119 -5.74 -21.58 -4.62
N GLY A 120 -5.67 -22.33 -3.52
CA GLY A 120 -4.44 -22.50 -2.75
C GLY A 120 -4.66 -22.92 -1.31
N ALA A 121 -5.87 -22.71 -0.78
CA ALA A 121 -6.26 -23.23 0.52
C ALA A 121 -6.47 -24.75 0.43
N LYS A 122 -5.49 -25.52 0.92
CA LYS A 122 -5.61 -26.94 1.23
C LYS A 122 -5.34 -27.18 2.70
#